data_AF-A0A1Z7YVQ4-F1
#
_entry.id   AF-A0A1Z7YVQ4-F1
#
_cell.length_a   1.000
_cell.length_b   1.000
_cell.length_c   1.000
_cell.angle_alpha   90.00
_cell.angle_beta   90.00
_cell.angle_gamma   90.00
#
_symmetry.space_group_name_H-M   'P 1'
#
loop_
_entity.id
_entity.type
_entity.pdbx_description
1 polymer ?
#
loop_
_entity_poly.entity_id
_entity_poly.type
_entity_poly.pdbx_seq_one_letter_code
_entity_poly.pdbx_strand_id
1 'polypeptide(L)'
;MSIIAALGIAEAVGLTGWIKNKLSGSDSTASSVASKVLDFTTAKTGESDPEKAVAALNANPELAAQLKQTLMVNEHALDMAPYLDRKDARAMHNQHPEQADKIADGIMKFNLPYIFILLVANVLAMFFLKDFSAILAIVSNLLGMTIKSLFDERNCVTGFYFGSSMGSKNKDSHSLPKGGI
;
A
#
# COMPACT_ATOMS: atom_id res chain seq x y z
N MET A 1 7.48 3.01 9.66
CA MET A 1 7.56 3.26 11.12
C MET A 1 6.25 2.97 11.85
N SER A 2 5.08 3.38 11.34
CA SER A 2 3.77 3.16 12.01
C SER A 2 3.39 1.69 12.25
N ILE A 3 3.76 0.77 11.36
CA ILE A 3 3.39 -0.66 11.44
C ILE A 3 3.98 -1.34 12.68
N ILE A 4 5.26 -1.08 12.99
CA ILE A 4 5.95 -1.68 14.15
C ILE A 4 5.34 -1.14 15.45
N ALA A 5 5.07 0.17 15.49
CA ALA A 5 4.40 0.82 16.61
C ALA A 5 2.99 0.24 16.87
N ALA A 6 2.18 0.05 15.81
CA ALA A 6 0.86 -0.56 15.93
C ALA A 6 0.91 -2.01 16.42
N LEU A 7 1.95 -2.77 16.05
CA LEU A 7 2.17 -4.12 16.58
C LEU A 7 2.54 -4.12 18.06
N GLY A 8 3.38 -3.18 18.52
CA GLY A 8 3.71 -3.03 19.94
C GLY A 8 2.48 -2.65 20.79
N ILE A 9 1.61 -1.79 20.26
CA ILE A 9 0.32 -1.46 20.89
C ILE A 9 -0.60 -2.70 20.91
N ALA A 10 -0.65 -3.45 19.82
CA ALA A 10 -1.45 -4.66 19.71
C ALA A 10 -1.03 -5.73 20.74
N GLU A 11 0.27 -5.83 21.01
CA GLU A 11 0.82 -6.70 22.05
C GLU A 11 0.39 -6.26 23.45
N ALA A 12 0.49 -4.95 23.76
CA ALA A 12 0.06 -4.39 25.03
C ALA A 12 -1.43 -4.61 25.34
N VAL A 13 -2.29 -4.69 24.31
CA VAL A 13 -3.73 -4.95 24.48
C VAL A 13 -4.17 -6.40 24.20
N GLY A 14 -3.22 -7.29 23.89
CA GLY A 14 -3.49 -8.70 23.60
C GLY A 14 -4.29 -8.96 22.32
N LEU A 15 -4.11 -8.12 21.29
CA LEU A 15 -4.77 -8.23 19.98
C LEU A 15 -3.80 -8.49 18.82
N THR A 16 -2.58 -8.94 19.09
CA THR A 16 -1.52 -9.14 18.09
C THR A 16 -2.00 -9.92 16.86
N GLY A 17 -2.70 -11.05 17.05
CA GLY A 17 -3.20 -11.86 15.94
C GLY A 17 -4.27 -11.15 15.09
N TRP A 18 -5.18 -10.43 15.74
CA TRP A 18 -6.25 -9.69 15.05
C TRP A 18 -5.68 -8.50 14.27
N ILE A 19 -4.81 -7.70 14.89
CA ILE A 19 -4.13 -6.57 14.23
C ILE A 19 -3.24 -7.04 13.08
N LYS A 20 -2.48 -8.14 13.26
CA LYS A 20 -1.63 -8.69 12.19
C LYS A 20 -2.47 -9.10 10.96
N ASN A 21 -3.66 -9.66 11.18
CA ASN A 21 -4.57 -9.96 10.08
C ASN A 21 -5.05 -8.69 9.37
N LYS A 22 -5.43 -7.65 10.12
CA LYS A 22 -5.81 -6.34 9.56
C LYS A 22 -4.68 -5.64 8.80
N LEU A 23 -3.44 -5.89 9.18
CA LEU A 23 -2.23 -5.37 8.52
C LEU A 23 -1.75 -6.22 7.32
N SER A 24 -2.39 -7.36 7.01
CA SER A 24 -1.93 -8.31 5.98
C SER A 24 -2.07 -7.83 4.52
N GLY A 25 -2.59 -6.62 4.31
CA GLY A 25 -2.71 -6.00 2.99
C GLY A 25 -1.38 -5.50 2.40
N SER A 26 -1.47 -4.66 1.36
CA SER A 26 -0.28 -3.98 0.81
C SER A 26 0.36 -3.05 1.85
N ASP A 27 1.64 -2.72 1.69
CA ASP A 27 2.36 -1.82 2.61
C ASP A 27 1.62 -0.48 2.85
N SER A 28 0.98 0.06 1.80
CA SER A 28 0.15 1.28 1.90
C SER A 28 -1.08 1.06 2.78
N THR A 29 -1.77 -0.07 2.61
CA THR A 29 -2.95 -0.46 3.39
C THR A 29 -2.58 -0.67 4.86
N ALA A 30 -1.49 -1.41 5.10
CA ALA A 30 -0.97 -1.66 6.43
C ALA A 30 -0.58 -0.35 7.13
N SER A 31 0.02 0.60 6.40
CA SER A 31 0.40 1.90 6.95
C SER A 31 -0.81 2.75 7.37
N SER A 32 -1.87 2.81 6.57
CA SER A 32 -3.09 3.56 6.91
C SER A 32 -3.80 2.96 8.13
N VAL A 33 -3.91 1.63 8.20
CA VAL A 33 -4.49 0.93 9.35
C VAL A 33 -3.64 1.18 10.60
N ALA A 34 -2.32 1.04 10.50
CA ALA A 34 -1.40 1.28 11.62
C ALA A 34 -1.46 2.72 12.14
N SER A 35 -1.58 3.69 11.25
CA SER A 35 -1.74 5.10 11.63
C SER A 35 -3.06 5.34 12.37
N LYS A 36 -4.14 4.69 11.94
CA LYS A 36 -5.44 4.79 12.63
C LYS A 36 -5.43 4.14 14.02
N VAL A 37 -4.71 3.02 14.18
CA VAL A 37 -4.47 2.39 15.50
C VAL A 37 -3.73 3.35 16.42
N LEU A 38 -2.72 4.06 15.91
CA LEU A 38 -1.99 5.08 16.64
C LEU A 38 -2.91 6.24 17.05
N ASP A 39 -3.75 6.76 16.15
CA ASP A 39 -4.72 7.82 16.47
C ASP A 39 -5.64 7.43 17.63
N PHE A 40 -6.20 6.21 17.59
CA PHE A 40 -7.05 5.72 18.68
C PHE A 40 -6.27 5.54 19.98
N THR A 41 -5.01 5.16 19.88
CA THR A 41 -4.12 5.00 21.04
C THR A 41 -3.83 6.35 21.67
N THR A 42 -3.36 7.34 20.89
CA THR A 42 -3.11 8.70 21.36
C THR A 42 -4.38 9.35 21.90
N ALA A 43 -5.55 9.12 21.29
CA ALA A 43 -6.82 9.62 21.81
C ALA A 43 -7.20 9.04 23.18
N LYS A 44 -6.67 7.86 23.54
CA LYS A 44 -6.94 7.20 24.83
C LYS A 44 -5.85 7.41 25.87
N THR A 45 -4.59 7.43 25.45
CA THR A 45 -3.43 7.59 26.34
C THR A 45 -3.02 9.06 26.50
N GLY A 46 -3.44 9.94 25.59
CA GLY A 46 -2.94 11.32 25.49
C GLY A 46 -1.50 11.42 24.97
N GLU A 47 -0.87 10.29 24.65
CA GLU A 47 0.55 10.21 24.34
C GLU A 47 0.75 9.99 22.83
N SER A 48 1.59 10.84 22.23
CA SER A 48 1.87 10.82 20.79
C SER A 48 3.05 9.91 20.46
N ASP A 49 3.92 9.67 21.44
CA ASP A 49 5.06 8.76 21.30
C ASP A 49 4.60 7.30 21.49
N PRO A 50 4.79 6.43 20.48
CA PRO A 50 4.35 5.04 20.56
C PRO A 50 4.97 4.26 21.72
N GLU A 51 6.23 4.52 22.08
CA GLU A 51 6.91 3.78 23.14
C GLU A 51 6.34 4.16 24.51
N LYS A 52 6.10 5.45 24.71
CA LYS A 52 5.46 5.96 25.94
C LYS A 52 3.99 5.55 26.03
N ALA A 53 3.29 5.49 24.90
CA ALA A 53 1.91 5.00 24.85
C ALA A 53 1.83 3.52 25.26
N VAL A 54 2.74 2.67 24.77
CA VAL A 54 2.83 1.26 25.19
C VAL A 54 3.15 1.15 26.68
N ALA A 55 4.09 1.95 27.20
CA ALA A 55 4.39 1.98 28.63
C ALA A 55 3.16 2.39 29.48
N ALA A 56 2.39 3.39 29.03
CA ALA A 56 1.18 3.84 29.70
C ALA A 56 0.05 2.79 29.68
N LEU A 57 -0.08 2.03 28.59
CA LEU A 57 -1.03 0.92 28.47
C LEU A 57 -0.65 -0.26 29.36
N ASN A 58 0.65 -0.59 29.44
CA ASN A 58 1.15 -1.65 30.32
C ASN A 58 1.02 -1.27 31.80
N ALA A 59 1.20 0.02 32.14
CA ALA A 59 1.04 0.52 33.49
C ALA A 59 -0.43 0.62 33.94
N ASN A 60 -1.38 0.75 32.99
CA ASN A 60 -2.80 0.94 33.28
C ASN A 60 -3.66 -0.08 32.51
N PRO A 61 -3.95 -1.25 33.12
CA PRO A 61 -4.76 -2.30 32.50
C PRO A 61 -6.16 -1.84 32.07
N GLU A 62 -6.74 -0.87 32.77
CA GLU A 62 -8.04 -0.28 32.40
C GLU A 62 -7.98 0.48 31.07
N LEU A 63 -6.89 1.24 30.83
CA LEU A 63 -6.69 1.93 29.55
C LEU A 63 -6.47 0.93 28.42
N ALA A 64 -5.75 -0.16 28.67
CA ALA A 64 -5.58 -1.24 27.70
C ALA A 64 -6.92 -1.91 27.34
N ALA A 65 -7.79 -2.17 28.33
CA ALA A 65 -9.12 -2.71 28.09
C ALA A 65 -10.02 -1.74 27.31
N GLN A 66 -9.99 -0.44 27.64
CA GLN A 66 -10.75 0.58 26.92
C GLN A 66 -10.26 0.75 25.48
N LEU A 67 -8.95 0.73 25.24
CA LEU A 67 -8.38 0.78 23.91
C LEU A 67 -8.74 -0.48 23.11
N LYS A 68 -8.65 -1.66 23.71
CA LYS A 68 -9.08 -2.93 23.12
C LYS A 68 -10.54 -2.86 22.66
N GLN A 69 -11.44 -2.40 23.53
CA GLN A 69 -12.85 -2.21 23.18
C GLN A 69 -13.02 -1.19 22.05
N THR A 70 -12.27 -0.08 22.09
CA THR A 70 -12.31 0.96 21.06
C THR A 70 -11.91 0.41 19.70
N LEU A 71 -10.84 -0.39 19.63
CA LEU A 71 -10.37 -1.00 18.38
C LEU A 71 -11.39 -2.00 17.82
N MET A 72 -12.04 -2.79 18.67
CA MET A 72 -13.08 -3.74 18.24
C MET A 72 -14.35 -3.03 17.76
N VAL A 73 -14.84 -2.03 18.50
CA VAL A 73 -16.05 -1.28 18.12
C VAL A 73 -15.82 -0.47 16.84
N ASN A 74 -14.58 -0.01 16.61
CA ASN A 74 -14.20 0.75 15.43
C ASN A 74 -13.53 -0.12 14.36
N GLU A 75 -13.76 -1.44 14.36
CA GLU A 75 -13.22 -2.36 13.36
C GLU A 75 -13.54 -1.88 11.93
N HIS A 76 -14.78 -1.47 11.68
CA HIS A 76 -15.18 -0.95 10.39
C HIS A 76 -14.40 0.31 9.97
N ALA A 77 -14.08 1.19 10.92
CA ALA A 77 -13.29 2.39 10.64
C ALA A 77 -11.83 2.06 10.31
N LEU A 78 -11.27 1.01 10.93
CA LEU A 78 -9.95 0.48 10.60
C LEU A 78 -9.93 -0.12 9.19
N ASP A 79 -10.96 -0.90 8.84
CA ASP A 79 -11.09 -1.49 7.51
C ASP A 79 -11.28 -0.43 6.42
N MET A 80 -11.96 0.68 6.75
CA MET A 80 -12.22 1.78 5.82
C MET A 80 -11.07 2.79 5.73
N ALA A 81 -10.12 2.81 6.66
CA ALA A 81 -9.02 3.78 6.70
C ALA A 81 -8.21 3.85 5.37
N PRO A 82 -7.83 2.73 4.73
CA PRO A 82 -7.14 2.74 3.44
C PRO A 82 -7.98 3.31 2.27
N TYR A 83 -9.31 3.29 2.40
CA TYR A 83 -10.23 3.77 1.37
C TYR A 83 -10.55 5.25 1.52
N LEU A 84 -10.59 5.76 2.76
CA LEU A 84 -10.81 7.18 3.05
C LEU A 84 -9.65 8.03 2.54
N ASP A 85 -8.40 7.60 2.76
CA ASP A 85 -7.21 8.29 2.28
C ASP A 85 -7.22 8.44 0.73
N ARG A 86 -7.68 7.40 0.03
CA ARG A 86 -7.89 7.44 -1.42
C ARG A 86 -9.07 8.31 -1.85
N LYS A 87 -10.11 8.41 -1.02
CA LYS A 87 -11.28 9.26 -1.29
C LYS A 87 -10.92 10.73 -1.17
N ASP A 88 -10.11 11.10 -0.18
CA ASP A 88 -9.65 12.47 0.02
C ASP A 88 -8.62 12.87 -1.06
N ALA A 89 -7.75 11.96 -1.48
CA ALA A 89 -6.89 12.18 -2.66
C ALA A 89 -7.70 12.47 -3.94
N ARG A 90 -8.87 11.84 -4.11
CA ARG A 90 -9.80 12.14 -5.22
C ARG A 90 -10.56 13.45 -5.02
N ALA A 91 -10.88 13.83 -3.78
CA ALA A 91 -11.55 15.09 -3.48
C ALA A 91 -10.63 16.32 -3.71
N MET A 92 -9.32 16.17 -3.51
CA MET A 92 -8.30 17.18 -3.86
C MET A 92 -8.19 17.42 -5.38
N HIS A 93 -8.49 16.43 -6.22
CA HIS A 93 -8.52 16.59 -7.69
C HIS A 93 -9.62 17.54 -8.15
N ASN A 94 -10.77 17.58 -7.46
CA ASN A 94 -11.85 18.52 -7.75
C ASN A 94 -11.45 19.99 -7.54
N GLN A 95 -10.37 20.26 -6.80
CA GLN A 95 -9.91 21.64 -6.54
C GLN A 95 -8.83 22.08 -7.53
N HIS A 96 -7.93 21.20 -7.98
CA HIS A 96 -6.83 21.51 -8.93
C HIS A 96 -6.64 20.44 -10.03
N PRO A 97 -7.60 20.28 -10.97
CA PRO A 97 -7.56 19.20 -11.97
C PRO A 97 -6.43 19.33 -13.01
N GLU A 98 -5.95 20.54 -13.31
CA GLU A 98 -5.06 20.78 -14.45
C GLU A 98 -3.62 20.26 -14.29
N GLN A 99 -3.11 20.17 -13.05
CA GLN A 99 -1.72 19.72 -12.82
C GLN A 99 -1.61 18.19 -12.75
N ALA A 100 -2.61 17.53 -12.14
CA ALA A 100 -2.66 16.08 -12.07
C ALA A 100 -2.90 15.47 -13.46
N ASP A 101 -3.80 16.04 -14.25
CA ASP A 101 -4.11 15.55 -15.60
C ASP A 101 -2.93 15.72 -16.57
N LYS A 102 -2.18 16.83 -16.47
CA LYS A 102 -0.97 17.04 -17.29
C LYS A 102 0.16 16.03 -16.99
N ILE A 103 0.34 15.67 -15.72
CA ILE A 103 1.36 14.69 -15.33
C ILE A 103 0.90 13.29 -15.74
N ALA A 104 -0.38 12.97 -15.56
CA ALA A 104 -0.96 11.70 -15.98
C ALA A 104 -0.87 11.50 -17.50
N ASP A 105 -1.23 12.51 -18.30
CA ASP A 105 -1.10 12.47 -19.76
C ASP A 105 0.36 12.32 -20.20
N GLY A 106 1.29 13.00 -19.50
CA GLY A 106 2.72 12.85 -19.73
C GLY A 106 3.19 11.41 -19.50
N ILE A 107 2.86 10.84 -18.33
CA ILE A 107 3.23 9.46 -17.99
C ILE A 107 2.57 8.48 -18.97
N MET A 108 1.30 8.66 -19.34
CA MET A 108 0.62 7.71 -20.21
C MET A 108 1.13 7.73 -21.66
N LYS A 109 1.57 8.90 -22.15
CA LYS A 109 2.00 9.10 -23.53
C LYS A 109 3.49 8.83 -23.75
N PHE A 110 4.36 9.23 -22.82
CA PHE A 110 5.81 9.09 -22.99
C PHE A 110 6.35 7.76 -22.47
N ASN A 111 5.68 7.12 -21.52
CA ASN A 111 6.22 5.93 -20.88
C ASN A 111 6.18 4.69 -21.79
N LEU A 112 5.13 4.52 -22.61
CA LEU A 112 5.01 3.41 -23.56
C LEU A 112 6.13 3.37 -24.63
N PRO A 113 6.45 4.47 -25.34
CA PRO A 113 7.58 4.48 -26.26
C PRO A 113 8.93 4.32 -25.55
N TYR A 114 9.07 4.82 -24.31
CA TYR A 114 10.29 4.64 -23.52
C TYR A 114 10.52 3.17 -23.12
N ILE A 115 9.46 2.49 -22.67
CA ILE A 115 9.49 1.05 -22.40
C ILE A 115 9.87 0.28 -23.68
N PHE A 116 9.30 0.64 -24.82
CA PHE A 116 9.61 -0.01 -26.09
C PHE A 116 11.10 0.15 -26.47
N ILE A 117 11.65 1.36 -26.32
CA ILE A 117 13.08 1.63 -26.55
C ILE A 117 13.96 0.80 -25.60
N LEU A 118 13.63 0.76 -24.30
CA LEU A 118 14.37 -0.03 -23.31
C LEU A 118 14.31 -1.53 -23.61
N LEU A 119 13.18 -2.02 -24.13
CA LEU A 119 13.00 -3.42 -24.49
C LEU A 119 13.85 -3.78 -25.72
N VAL A 120 13.89 -2.91 -26.73
CA VAL A 120 14.81 -3.03 -27.87
C VAL A 120 16.26 -2.99 -27.40
N ALA A 121 16.61 -2.06 -26.52
CA ALA A 121 17.97 -1.95 -25.96
C ALA A 121 18.37 -3.21 -25.18
N ASN A 122 17.44 -3.84 -24.45
CA ASN A 122 17.68 -5.09 -23.75
C ASN A 122 17.93 -6.27 -24.72
N VAL A 123 17.18 -6.34 -25.81
CA VAL A 123 17.40 -7.35 -26.86
C VAL A 123 18.75 -7.14 -27.57
N LEU A 124 19.11 -5.89 -27.85
CA LEU A 124 20.43 -5.55 -28.41
C LEU A 124 21.55 -5.90 -27.44
N ALA A 125 21.40 -5.62 -26.14
CA ALA A 125 22.36 -6.01 -25.12
C ALA A 125 22.55 -7.54 -25.08
N MET A 126 21.48 -8.33 -25.16
CA MET A 126 21.59 -9.79 -25.30
C MET A 126 22.36 -10.22 -26.54
N PHE A 127 22.20 -9.55 -27.68
CA PHE A 127 22.90 -9.91 -28.91
C PHE A 127 24.40 -9.55 -28.87
N PHE A 128 24.74 -8.36 -28.37
CA PHE A 128 26.11 -7.84 -28.37
C PHE A 128 26.96 -8.28 -27.17
N LEU A 129 26.35 -8.56 -26.01
CA LEU A 129 27.04 -8.91 -24.77
C LEU A 129 26.90 -10.40 -24.41
N LYS A 130 26.45 -11.25 -25.35
CA LYS A 130 26.25 -12.70 -25.13
C LYS A 130 27.49 -13.42 -24.58
N ASP A 131 28.68 -12.96 -24.94
CA ASP A 131 29.95 -13.58 -24.53
C ASP A 131 30.41 -13.10 -23.14
N PHE A 132 29.77 -12.06 -22.59
CA PHE A 132 30.05 -11.49 -21.27
C PHE A 132 28.84 -11.70 -20.33
N SER A 133 28.58 -12.96 -19.98
CA SER A 133 27.41 -13.39 -19.21
C SER A 133 27.18 -12.62 -17.90
N ALA A 134 28.23 -12.28 -17.17
CA ALA A 134 28.13 -11.51 -15.93
C ALA A 134 27.66 -10.05 -16.18
N ILE A 135 28.21 -9.40 -17.20
CA ILE A 135 27.83 -8.02 -17.57
C ILE A 135 26.42 -8.01 -18.14
N LEU A 136 26.09 -8.99 -18.99
CA LEU A 136 24.75 -9.15 -19.55
C LEU A 136 23.69 -9.33 -18.46
N ALA A 137 23.97 -10.12 -17.41
CA ALA A 137 23.06 -10.31 -16.29
C ALA A 137 22.81 -9.01 -15.51
N ILE A 138 23.85 -8.21 -15.27
CA ILE A 138 23.72 -6.91 -14.58
C ILE A 138 22.89 -5.94 -15.43
N VAL A 139 23.22 -5.79 -16.71
CA VAL A 139 22.52 -4.90 -17.65
C VAL A 139 21.06 -5.30 -17.81
N SER A 140 20.79 -6.60 -17.98
CA SER A 140 19.42 -7.11 -18.14
C SER A 140 18.57 -6.91 -16.89
N ASN A 141 19.16 -7.11 -15.70
CA ASN A 141 18.45 -6.85 -14.44
C ASN A 141 18.14 -5.36 -14.26
N LEU A 142 19.09 -4.48 -14.59
CA LEU A 142 18.88 -3.04 -14.49
C LEU A 142 17.79 -2.55 -15.46
N LEU A 143 17.84 -3.00 -16.71
CA LEU A 143 16.81 -2.69 -17.71
C LEU A 143 15.46 -3.26 -17.31
N GLY A 144 15.41 -4.50 -16.83
CA GLY A 144 14.19 -5.14 -16.34
C GLY A 144 13.56 -4.41 -15.15
N MET A 145 14.37 -3.99 -14.17
CA MET A 145 13.92 -3.19 -13.02
C MET A 145 13.36 -1.84 -13.47
N THR A 146 14.04 -1.19 -14.42
CA THR A 146 13.59 0.10 -14.98
C THR A 146 12.26 -0.04 -15.70
N ILE A 147 12.12 -1.06 -16.57
CA ILE A 147 10.85 -1.35 -17.26
C ILE A 147 9.73 -1.64 -16.25
N LYS A 148 10.02 -2.40 -15.19
CA LYS A 148 9.04 -2.68 -14.13
C LYS A 148 8.60 -1.40 -13.42
N SER A 149 9.54 -0.53 -13.02
CA SER A 149 9.23 0.76 -12.38
C SER A 149 8.30 1.61 -13.25
N LEU A 150 8.59 1.68 -14.54
CA LEU A 150 7.77 2.40 -15.52
C LEU A 150 6.36 1.80 -15.65
N PHE A 151 6.22 0.47 -15.66
CA PHE A 151 4.89 -0.16 -15.60
C PHE A 151 4.15 0.09 -14.29
N ASP A 152 4.86 0.10 -13.16
CA ASP A 152 4.27 0.35 -11.84
C ASP A 152 3.74 1.79 -11.74
N GLU A 153 4.45 2.78 -12.27
CA GLU A 153 3.98 4.17 -12.40
C GLU A 153 2.69 4.25 -13.23
N ARG A 154 2.64 3.55 -14.37
CA ARG A 154 1.45 3.48 -15.21
C ARG A 154 0.27 2.83 -14.49
N ASN A 155 0.51 1.75 -13.76
CA ASN A 155 -0.50 1.07 -12.95
C ASN A 155 -1.00 1.94 -11.78
N CYS A 156 -0.14 2.77 -11.22
CA CYS A 156 -0.50 3.76 -10.20
C CYS A 156 -1.46 4.80 -10.79
N VAL A 157 -1.12 5.36 -11.96
CA VAL A 157 -1.98 6.33 -12.67
C VAL A 157 -3.31 5.68 -13.06
N THR A 158 -3.33 4.51 -13.69
CA THR A 158 -4.59 3.85 -14.06
C THR A 158 -5.41 3.45 -12.83
N GLY A 159 -4.77 2.99 -11.75
CA GLY A 159 -5.43 2.70 -10.48
C GLY A 159 -6.02 3.94 -9.81
N PHE A 160 -5.38 5.10 -9.96
CA PHE A 160 -5.88 6.39 -9.51
C PHE A 160 -7.15 6.80 -10.29
N TYR A 161 -7.09 6.81 -11.63
CA TYR A 161 -8.19 7.26 -12.51
C TYR A 161 -9.37 6.28 -12.59
N PHE A 162 -9.13 4.97 -12.68
CA PHE A 162 -10.19 3.97 -12.89
C PHE A 162 -10.63 3.26 -11.61
N GLY A 163 -9.91 3.49 -10.50
CA GLY A 163 -10.16 2.84 -9.21
C GLY A 163 -10.11 1.32 -9.28
N SER A 164 -10.38 0.67 -8.15
CA SER A 164 -10.35 -0.79 -8.03
C SER A 164 -11.36 -1.53 -8.91
N SER A 165 -12.16 -0.87 -9.74
CA SER A 165 -13.17 -1.52 -10.60
C SER A 165 -12.55 -2.45 -11.66
N MET A 166 -11.33 -2.17 -12.12
CA MET A 166 -10.56 -3.09 -12.98
C MET A 166 -9.90 -4.23 -12.18
N GLY A 167 -9.56 -3.99 -10.91
CA GLY A 167 -8.91 -4.99 -10.04
C GLY A 167 -9.88 -5.96 -9.37
N SER A 168 -11.11 -5.54 -9.06
CA SER A 168 -12.16 -6.41 -8.52
C SER A 168 -12.71 -7.36 -9.58
N LYS A 169 -12.83 -6.90 -10.83
CA LYS A 169 -13.32 -7.71 -11.96
C LYS A 169 -12.43 -8.91 -12.28
N ASN A 170 -11.11 -8.80 -12.07
CA ASN A 170 -10.15 -9.91 -12.23
C ASN A 170 -10.09 -10.85 -11.01
N LYS A 171 -10.59 -10.43 -9.84
CA LYS A 171 -10.68 -11.29 -8.65
C LYS A 171 -11.96 -12.12 -8.67
N ASP A 172 -13.05 -11.55 -9.15
CA ASP A 172 -14.34 -12.25 -9.29
C ASP A 172 -14.32 -13.32 -10.40
N SER A 173 -13.49 -13.14 -11.44
CA SER A 173 -13.37 -14.12 -12.53
C SER A 173 -12.62 -15.39 -12.14
N HIS A 174 -11.88 -15.39 -11.01
CA HIS A 174 -11.11 -16.56 -10.57
C HIS A 174 -11.77 -17.35 -9.42
N SER A 175 -12.86 -16.85 -8.85
CA SER A 175 -13.69 -17.55 -7.87
C SER A 175 -14.99 -18.02 -8.52
N LEU A 176 -14.90 -18.99 -9.44
CA LEU A 176 -16.08 -19.81 -9.75
C LEU A 176 -16.40 -20.67 -8.52
N PRO A 177 -17.67 -20.71 -8.06
CA PRO A 177 -18.07 -21.51 -6.92
C PRO A 177 -17.94 -22.99 -7.25
N LYS A 178 -17.04 -23.69 -6.55
CA LYS A 178 -17.17 -25.14 -6.38
C LYS A 178 -18.21 -25.38 -5.28
N GLY A 179 -19.42 -25.77 -5.69
CA GLY A 179 -20.30 -26.59 -4.86
C GLY A 179 -21.70 -26.04 -4.59
N GLY A 180 -22.70 -26.87 -4.90
CA GLY A 180 -24.13 -26.72 -4.62
C GLY A 180 -24.90 -26.64 -5.94
N ILE A 181 -25.43 -27.73 -6.51
CA ILE A 181 -26.22 -28.83 -5.92
C ILE A 181 -25.81 -30.16 -6.57
#